data_AF-A0A7C6SSE0-F1
#
_entry.id   AF-A0A7C6SSE0-F1
#
_cell.length_a   1.000
_cell.length_b   1.000
_cell.length_c   1.000
_cell.angle_alpha   90.00
_cell.angle_beta   90.00
_cell.angle_gamma   90.00
#
_symmetry.space_group_name_H-M   'P 1'
#
loop_
_entity.id
_entity.type
_entity.pdbx_description
1 polymer ?
#
loop_
_entity_poly.entity_id
_entity_poly.type
_entity_poly.pdbx_seq_one_letter_code
_entity_poly.pdbx_strand_id
1 'polypeptide(L)'
;MPLDTKDIRPTWVEINLDNLKHNVMEIKRITSSSVKICAVVKADGYGHGALEVAKTAISCGASYLGVAFLDEALKLRKDGINAPILILGFTPESQFDTIIENDITQTVYNLHSTIVLSEKAVKQNKKAKVHIKLDTGMNRIGFQPSTSSISDIEKIFSLEGVEVEGVFT
;
A
#
# COMPACT_ATOMS: atom_id res chain seq x y z
N MET A 1 -30.24 4.49 22.32
CA MET A 1 -29.22 3.81 21.49
C MET A 1 -29.42 4.27 20.06
N PRO A 2 -28.38 4.66 19.31
CA PRO A 2 -28.51 4.78 17.86
C PRO A 2 -28.94 3.42 17.31
N LEU A 3 -29.88 3.40 16.37
CA LEU A 3 -30.26 2.18 15.66
C LEU A 3 -29.01 1.61 14.97
N ASP A 4 -28.72 0.34 15.19
CA ASP A 4 -27.70 -0.37 14.40
C ASP A 4 -28.21 -0.39 12.95
N THR A 5 -27.37 0.07 12.02
CA THR A 5 -27.75 0.14 10.60
C THR A 5 -28.08 -1.23 10.02
N LYS A 6 -27.62 -2.31 10.69
CA LYS A 6 -28.00 -3.70 10.40
C LYS A 6 -29.50 -3.97 10.48
N ASP A 7 -30.23 -3.24 11.31
CA ASP A 7 -31.67 -3.46 11.53
C ASP A 7 -32.57 -2.59 10.64
N ILE A 8 -31.99 -1.72 9.81
CA ILE A 8 -32.74 -0.72 9.02
C ILE A 8 -32.96 -1.18 7.57
N ARG A 9 -32.07 -2.03 7.02
CA ARG A 9 -32.17 -2.54 5.64
C ARG A 9 -32.10 -4.07 5.61
N PRO A 10 -33.06 -4.76 4.97
CA PRO A 10 -33.13 -6.23 4.96
C PRO A 10 -32.17 -6.87 3.95
N THR A 11 -31.25 -6.12 3.35
CA THR A 11 -30.29 -6.64 2.37
C THR A 11 -28.88 -6.43 2.90
N TRP A 12 -28.13 -7.52 3.02
CA TRP A 12 -26.74 -7.52 3.48
C TRP A 12 -25.90 -8.48 2.64
N VAL A 13 -24.58 -8.34 2.76
CA VAL A 13 -23.61 -9.32 2.27
C VAL A 13 -22.97 -9.97 3.48
N GLU A 14 -23.00 -11.30 3.54
CA GLU A 14 -22.30 -12.06 4.57
C GLU A 14 -20.88 -12.37 4.10
N ILE A 15 -19.89 -12.00 4.93
CA ILE A 15 -18.48 -12.25 4.67
C ILE A 15 -17.99 -13.28 5.67
N ASN A 16 -17.63 -14.46 5.19
CA ASN A 16 -17.09 -15.52 6.03
C ASN A 16 -15.56 -15.35 6.17
N LEU A 17 -15.11 -14.92 7.36
CA LEU A 17 -13.69 -14.70 7.64
C LEU A 17 -12.89 -16.00 7.77
N ASP A 18 -13.51 -17.14 8.07
CA ASP A 18 -12.82 -18.43 8.10
C ASP A 18 -12.39 -18.86 6.70
N ASN A 19 -13.20 -18.57 5.68
CA ASN A 19 -12.83 -18.78 4.28
C ASN A 19 -11.63 -17.91 3.89
N LEU A 20 -11.61 -16.64 4.30
CA LEU A 20 -10.47 -15.75 4.07
C LEU A 20 -9.21 -16.27 4.77
N LYS A 21 -9.33 -16.66 6.04
CA LYS A 21 -8.24 -17.26 6.82
C LYS A 21 -7.69 -18.51 6.14
N HIS A 22 -8.55 -19.42 5.70
CA HIS A 22 -8.16 -20.60 4.94
C HIS A 22 -7.33 -20.22 3.70
N ASN A 23 -7.81 -19.28 2.89
CA ASN A 23 -7.12 -18.83 1.68
C ASN A 23 -5.74 -18.23 1.97
N VAL A 24 -5.63 -17.36 2.98
CA VAL A 24 -4.34 -16.73 3.34
C VAL A 24 -3.36 -17.77 3.89
N MET A 25 -3.83 -18.71 4.71
CA MET A 25 -3.00 -19.81 5.22
C MET A 25 -2.52 -20.71 4.09
N GLU A 26 -3.33 -20.96 3.06
CA GLU A 26 -2.92 -21.79 1.94
C GLU A 26 -1.89 -21.09 1.05
N ILE A 27 -2.05 -19.79 0.80
CA ILE A 27 -1.02 -18.96 0.17
C ILE A 27 0.28 -19.03 0.98
N LYS A 28 0.19 -18.90 2.31
CA LYS A 28 1.35 -19.00 3.20
C LYS A 28 2.01 -20.37 3.18
N ARG A 29 1.24 -21.46 3.07
CA ARG A 29 1.76 -22.82 3.01
C ARG A 29 2.62 -23.07 1.77
N ILE A 30 2.22 -22.51 0.62
CA ILE A 30 2.95 -22.67 -0.64
C ILE A 30 4.04 -21.60 -0.83
N THR A 31 4.06 -20.56 -0.01
CA THR A 31 5.05 -19.49 -0.04
C THR A 31 6.24 -19.84 0.85
N SER A 32 7.47 -19.62 0.37
CA SER A 32 8.66 -19.79 1.21
C SER A 32 8.57 -18.92 2.46
N SER A 33 9.01 -19.45 3.61
CA SER A 33 9.04 -18.71 4.89
C SER A 33 9.86 -17.41 4.85
N SER A 34 10.78 -17.28 3.89
CA SER A 34 11.57 -16.06 3.66
C SER A 34 10.84 -14.99 2.83
N VAL A 35 9.70 -15.31 2.22
CA VAL A 35 8.96 -14.40 1.33
C VAL A 35 7.82 -13.76 2.11
N LYS A 36 7.77 -12.42 2.08
CA LYS A 36 6.68 -11.64 2.67
C LYS A 36 5.43 -11.70 1.80
N ILE A 37 4.26 -11.81 2.43
CA ILE A 37 2.96 -11.74 1.76
C ILE A 37 2.40 -10.32 1.90
N CYS A 38 2.04 -9.70 0.78
CA CYS A 38 1.29 -8.45 0.74
C CYS A 38 -0.19 -8.75 0.44
N ALA A 39 -1.08 -8.46 1.38
CA ALA A 39 -2.51 -8.60 1.18
C ALA A 39 -3.09 -7.33 0.57
N VAL A 40 -3.57 -7.40 -0.68
CA VAL A 40 -4.15 -6.25 -1.37
C VAL A 40 -5.60 -6.09 -0.93
N VAL A 41 -5.91 -4.99 -0.24
CA VAL A 41 -7.22 -4.71 0.38
C VAL A 41 -7.85 -3.42 -0.15
N LYS A 42 -7.44 -2.97 -1.34
CA LYS A 42 -8.09 -1.87 -2.07
C LYS A 42 -9.58 -2.13 -2.35
N ALA A 43 -10.30 -1.09 -2.73
CA ALA A 43 -11.73 -1.08 -2.99
C ALA A 43 -12.52 -1.67 -1.80
N ASP A 44 -12.22 -1.19 -0.59
CA ASP A 44 -12.80 -1.67 0.67
C ASP A 44 -12.68 -3.20 0.85
N GLY A 45 -11.48 -3.75 0.65
CA GLY A 45 -11.26 -5.20 0.70
C GLY A 45 -11.98 -5.93 -0.42
N TYR A 46 -11.98 -5.37 -1.64
CA TYR A 46 -12.74 -5.90 -2.78
C TYR A 46 -14.23 -6.04 -2.45
N GLY A 47 -14.80 -5.09 -1.71
CA GLY A 47 -16.18 -5.09 -1.24
C GLY A 47 -16.47 -5.97 -0.02
N HIS A 48 -15.47 -6.62 0.57
CA HIS A 48 -15.62 -7.51 1.73
C HIS A 48 -15.39 -6.78 3.07
N GLY A 49 -15.07 -5.47 3.04
CA GLY A 49 -14.75 -4.65 4.19
C GLY A 49 -13.24 -4.65 4.49
N ALA A 50 -12.56 -3.54 4.18
CA ALA A 50 -11.08 -3.50 4.22
C ALA A 50 -10.50 -3.79 5.61
N LEU A 51 -11.13 -3.30 6.67
CA LEU A 51 -10.61 -3.43 8.04
C LEU A 51 -10.54 -4.89 8.50
N GLU A 52 -11.66 -5.61 8.39
CA GLU A 52 -11.75 -7.00 8.87
C GLU A 52 -10.95 -7.94 7.96
N VAL A 53 -10.90 -7.66 6.65
CA VAL A 53 -10.01 -8.38 5.72
C VAL A 53 -8.55 -8.16 6.10
N ALA A 54 -8.13 -6.91 6.34
CA ALA A 54 -6.75 -6.58 6.71
C ALA A 54 -6.32 -7.25 8.02
N LYS A 55 -7.14 -7.14 9.08
CA LYS A 55 -6.88 -7.80 10.38
C LYS A 55 -6.74 -9.31 10.21
N THR A 56 -7.66 -9.93 9.48
CA THR A 56 -7.66 -11.37 9.23
C THR A 56 -6.38 -11.78 8.49
N ALA A 57 -6.05 -11.09 7.40
CA ALA A 57 -4.84 -11.38 6.62
C ALA A 57 -3.56 -11.22 7.44
N ILE A 58 -3.43 -10.15 8.24
CA ILE A 58 -2.28 -9.93 9.14
C ILE A 58 -2.17 -11.06 10.16
N SER A 59 -3.28 -11.43 10.83
CA SER A 59 -3.28 -12.52 11.81
C SER A 59 -2.86 -13.87 11.23
N CYS A 60 -3.05 -14.05 9.91
CA CYS A 60 -2.67 -15.26 9.19
C CYS A 60 -1.24 -15.21 8.63
N GLY A 61 -0.56 -14.05 8.67
CA GLY A 61 0.84 -13.90 8.29
C GLY A 61 1.12 -12.94 7.13
N ALA A 62 0.14 -12.17 6.66
CA ALA A 62 0.43 -11.05 5.77
C ALA A 62 1.34 -10.04 6.49
N SER A 63 2.42 -9.63 5.83
CA SER A 63 3.43 -8.71 6.38
C SER A 63 3.28 -7.29 5.84
N TYR A 64 2.43 -7.09 4.84
CA TYR A 64 2.19 -5.82 4.17
C TYR A 64 0.73 -5.76 3.71
N LEU A 65 0.18 -4.55 3.57
CA LEU A 65 -1.10 -4.31 2.91
C LEU A 65 -0.93 -3.47 1.65
N GLY A 66 -1.67 -3.80 0.60
CA GLY A 66 -1.71 -3.00 -0.63
C GLY A 66 -3.06 -2.30 -0.81
N VAL A 67 -3.05 -1.00 -1.05
CA VAL A 67 -4.26 -0.20 -1.35
C VAL A 67 -4.11 0.53 -2.68
N ALA A 68 -5.20 1.08 -3.22
CA ALA A 68 -5.17 1.87 -4.45
C ALA A 68 -4.88 3.35 -4.19
N PHE A 69 -5.44 3.89 -3.12
CA PHE A 69 -5.46 5.33 -2.84
C PHE A 69 -5.14 5.65 -1.37
N LEU A 70 -4.77 6.90 -1.11
CA LEU A 70 -4.38 7.39 0.21
C LEU A 70 -5.54 7.32 1.22
N ASP A 71 -6.78 7.63 0.82
CA ASP A 71 -7.94 7.59 1.70
C ASP A 71 -8.19 6.19 2.29
N GLU A 72 -7.96 5.14 1.50
CA GLU A 72 -8.01 3.76 1.96
C GLU A 72 -6.95 3.46 3.02
N ALA A 73 -5.70 3.91 2.80
CA ALA A 73 -4.62 3.76 3.78
C ALA A 73 -4.93 4.52 5.08
N LEU A 74 -5.45 5.75 4.97
CA LEU A 74 -5.79 6.58 6.13
C LEU A 74 -6.95 5.99 6.92
N LYS A 75 -7.95 5.41 6.27
CA LYS A 75 -9.04 4.67 6.94
C LYS A 75 -8.47 3.53 7.78
N LEU A 76 -7.58 2.71 7.20
CA LEU A 76 -6.92 1.62 7.93
C LEU A 76 -6.07 2.12 9.11
N ARG A 77 -5.30 3.19 8.93
CA ARG A 77 -4.52 3.82 10.01
C ARG A 77 -5.41 4.31 11.14
N LYS A 78 -6.51 5.01 10.82
CA LYS A 78 -7.50 5.50 11.79
C LYS A 78 -8.12 4.35 12.59
N ASP A 79 -8.31 3.19 11.96
CA ASP A 79 -8.88 1.99 12.59
C ASP A 79 -7.81 1.13 13.31
N GLY A 80 -6.59 1.64 13.50
CA GLY A 80 -5.55 1.04 14.33
C GLY A 80 -4.62 0.04 13.61
N ILE A 81 -4.65 -0.02 12.27
CA ILE A 81 -3.71 -0.85 11.53
C ILE A 81 -2.32 -0.22 11.54
N ASN A 82 -1.37 -0.92 12.15
CA ASN A 82 0.05 -0.52 12.23
C ASN A 82 0.96 -1.28 11.25
N ALA A 83 0.43 -2.28 10.52
CA ALA A 83 1.21 -2.97 9.50
C ALA A 83 1.63 -1.99 8.37
N PRO A 84 2.74 -2.24 7.65
CA PRO A 84 3.11 -1.45 6.49
C PRO A 84 2.01 -1.43 5.43
N ILE A 85 1.74 -0.26 4.84
CA ILE A 85 0.72 -0.06 3.81
C ILE A 85 1.39 0.57 2.58
N LEU A 86 1.24 -0.09 1.43
CA LEU A 86 1.73 0.37 0.14
C LEU A 86 0.57 0.89 -0.69
N ILE A 87 0.64 2.15 -1.12
CA ILE A 87 -0.22 2.65 -2.19
C ILE A 87 0.32 2.12 -3.51
N LEU A 88 -0.45 1.29 -4.20
CA LEU A 88 -0.10 0.69 -5.49
C LEU A 88 -0.31 1.65 -6.68
N GLY A 89 -1.06 2.72 -6.45
CA GLY A 89 -1.48 3.70 -7.46
C GLY A 89 -0.75 5.04 -7.39
N PHE A 90 -1.36 6.02 -8.04
CA PHE A 90 -0.91 7.40 -8.03
C PHE A 90 -1.28 8.11 -6.73
N THR A 91 -0.44 9.05 -6.29
CA THR A 91 -0.81 10.04 -5.27
C THR A 91 -0.30 11.41 -5.69
N PRO A 92 -1.16 12.45 -5.70
CA PRO A 92 -0.73 13.81 -6.05
C PRO A 92 0.25 14.38 -5.01
N GLU A 93 1.17 15.23 -5.46
CA GLU A 93 2.23 15.80 -4.61
C GLU A 93 1.68 16.63 -3.43
N SER A 94 0.48 17.18 -3.58
CA SER A 94 -0.24 17.89 -2.51
C SER A 94 -0.54 17.00 -1.30
N GLN A 95 -0.52 15.68 -1.46
CA GLN A 95 -0.81 14.71 -0.42
C GLN A 95 0.44 14.04 0.18
N PHE A 96 1.63 14.37 -0.31
CA PHE A 96 2.88 13.76 0.18
C PHE A 96 3.15 14.03 1.65
N ASP A 97 2.78 15.20 2.18
CA ASP A 97 2.95 15.48 3.59
C ASP A 97 2.17 14.48 4.45
N THR A 98 0.93 14.19 4.06
CA THR A 98 0.07 13.21 4.73
C THR A 98 0.59 11.79 4.62
N ILE A 99 1.18 11.40 3.49
CA ILE A 99 1.85 10.09 3.33
C ILE A 99 2.97 9.93 4.36
N ILE A 100 3.85 10.93 4.46
CA ILE A 100 5.01 10.92 5.36
C ILE A 100 4.57 10.97 6.83
N GLU A 101 3.54 11.77 7.14
CA GLU A 101 2.98 11.88 8.48
C GLU A 101 2.46 10.54 9.00
N ASN A 102 1.83 9.74 8.13
CA ASN A 102 1.14 8.49 8.48
C ASN A 102 1.96 7.21 8.20
N ASP A 103 3.25 7.33 7.87
CA ASP A 103 4.14 6.21 7.54
C ASP A 103 3.51 5.26 6.51
N ILE A 104 3.11 5.84 5.37
CA ILE A 104 2.54 5.10 4.24
C ILE A 104 3.62 5.00 3.15
N THR A 105 3.83 3.80 2.62
CA THR A 105 4.81 3.58 1.56
C THR A 105 4.23 3.97 0.21
N GLN A 106 4.98 4.79 -0.53
CA GLN A 106 4.54 5.35 -1.80
C GLN A 106 5.13 4.61 -2.99
N THR A 107 4.28 4.27 -3.96
CA THR A 107 4.76 3.85 -5.28
C THR A 107 5.32 5.06 -6.05
N VAL A 108 6.55 4.96 -6.57
CA VAL A 108 7.18 5.99 -7.39
C VAL A 108 7.55 5.47 -8.78
N TYR A 109 7.36 6.31 -9.79
CA TYR A 109 7.60 5.97 -11.21
C TYR A 109 8.09 7.15 -12.06
N ASN A 110 8.52 8.23 -11.41
CA ASN A 110 9.19 9.35 -12.07
C ASN A 110 10.10 10.06 -11.07
N LEU A 111 11.21 10.64 -11.53
CA LEU A 111 12.18 11.31 -10.68
C LEU A 111 11.63 12.59 -10.05
N HIS A 112 10.92 13.41 -10.83
CA HIS A 112 10.47 14.73 -10.39
C HIS A 112 9.61 14.66 -9.12
N SER A 113 8.53 13.87 -9.13
CA SER A 113 7.68 13.73 -7.96
C SER A 113 8.41 13.09 -6.79
N THR A 114 9.41 12.24 -7.05
CA THR A 114 10.21 11.60 -5.98
C THR A 114 11.14 12.61 -5.31
N ILE A 115 11.68 13.59 -6.06
CA ILE A 115 12.42 14.72 -5.48
C ILE A 115 11.51 15.54 -4.57
N VAL A 116 10.30 15.88 -5.02
CA VAL A 116 9.33 16.64 -4.21
C VAL A 116 8.96 15.88 -2.93
N LEU A 117 8.76 14.56 -3.01
CA LEU A 117 8.53 13.70 -1.85
C LEU A 117 9.73 13.72 -0.88
N SER A 118 10.95 13.61 -1.41
CA SER A 118 12.19 13.68 -0.62
C SER A 118 12.32 15.01 0.12
N GLU A 119 12.09 16.14 -0.55
CA GLU A 119 12.19 17.47 0.06
C GLU A 119 11.20 17.65 1.22
N LYS A 120 9.97 17.14 1.05
CA LYS A 120 8.96 17.15 2.11
C LYS A 120 9.36 16.24 3.28
N ALA A 121 9.89 15.06 3.00
CA ALA A 121 10.36 14.14 4.03
C ALA A 121 11.50 14.74 4.87
N VAL A 122 12.49 15.37 4.21
CA VAL A 122 13.59 16.09 4.87
C VAL A 122 13.06 17.22 5.75
N LYS A 123 12.13 18.05 5.26
CA LYS A 123 11.51 19.13 6.04
C LYS A 123 10.78 18.61 7.29
N GLN A 124 10.21 17.42 7.23
CA GLN A 124 9.55 16.76 8.36
C GLN A 124 10.51 15.96 9.27
N ASN A 125 11.83 15.96 8.99
CA ASN A 125 12.82 15.12 9.66
C ASN A 125 12.44 13.62 9.64
N LYS A 126 11.93 13.16 8.50
CA LYS A 126 11.48 11.78 8.27
C LYS A 126 12.09 11.23 6.98
N LYS A 127 11.94 9.93 6.76
CA LYS A 127 12.19 9.28 5.48
C LYS A 127 10.87 8.81 4.87
N ALA A 128 10.65 9.15 3.61
CA ALA A 128 9.56 8.60 2.83
C ALA A 128 9.97 7.22 2.32
N LYS A 129 9.22 6.19 2.73
CA LYS A 129 9.39 4.84 2.18
C LYS A 129 8.79 4.78 0.79
N VAL A 130 9.54 4.22 -0.16
CA VAL A 130 9.08 4.11 -1.55
C VAL A 130 9.31 2.73 -2.14
N HIS A 131 8.40 2.34 -3.03
CA HIS A 131 8.58 1.22 -3.95
C HIS A 131 8.68 1.75 -5.37
N ILE A 132 9.72 1.36 -6.11
CA ILE A 132 9.89 1.73 -7.51
C ILE A 132 8.97 0.85 -8.36
N LYS A 133 8.09 1.47 -9.15
CA LYS A 133 7.27 0.78 -10.13
C LYS A 133 7.96 0.79 -11.49
N LEU A 134 8.12 -0.38 -12.09
CA LEU A 134 8.52 -0.55 -13.48
C LEU A 134 7.28 -0.82 -14.33
N ASP A 135 7.31 -0.40 -15.59
CA ASP A 135 6.34 -0.84 -16.58
C ASP A 135 7.01 -1.83 -17.53
N THR A 136 6.72 -3.11 -17.34
CA THR A 136 7.24 -4.20 -18.18
C THR A 136 6.21 -4.70 -19.19
N GLY A 137 5.16 -3.93 -19.49
CA GLY A 137 4.21 -4.23 -20.57
C GLY A 137 2.73 -4.08 -20.22
N MET A 138 2.37 -3.75 -18.98
CA MET A 138 0.96 -3.45 -18.64
C MET A 138 0.53 -2.09 -19.21
N ASN A 139 1.48 -1.18 -19.51
CA ASN A 139 1.22 0.13 -20.11
C ASN A 139 0.25 0.98 -19.28
N ARG A 140 0.49 1.04 -17.97
CA ARG A 140 -0.38 1.76 -17.03
C ARG A 140 0.37 2.84 -16.26
N ILE A 141 1.31 2.43 -15.41
CA ILE A 141 2.22 3.30 -14.65
C ILE A 141 3.52 2.54 -14.40
N GLY A 142 4.64 3.25 -14.40
CA GLY A 142 5.96 2.69 -14.13
C GLY A 142 7.05 3.36 -14.94
N PHE A 143 8.28 3.25 -14.46
CA PHE A 143 9.47 3.56 -15.25
C PHE A 143 9.55 2.63 -16.45
N GLN A 144 9.73 3.21 -17.64
CA GLN A 144 9.95 2.43 -18.86
C GLN A 144 11.34 1.78 -18.82
N PRO A 145 11.53 0.60 -19.45
CA PRO A 145 12.82 -0.10 -19.47
C PRO A 145 13.80 0.61 -20.43
N SER A 146 14.39 1.70 -19.96
CA SER A 146 15.33 2.54 -20.72
C SER A 146 16.53 2.95 -19.86
N THR A 147 17.63 3.31 -20.52
CA THR A 147 18.83 3.84 -19.85
C THR A 147 18.53 5.10 -19.05
N SER A 148 17.62 5.96 -19.54
CA SER A 148 17.19 7.16 -18.81
C SER A 148 16.51 6.82 -17.49
N SER A 149 15.63 5.81 -17.46
CA SER A 149 14.97 5.36 -16.23
C SER A 149 15.97 4.79 -15.23
N ILE A 150 17.02 4.09 -15.69
CA ILE A 150 18.09 3.61 -14.82
C ILE A 150 18.77 4.79 -14.13
N SER A 151 19.18 5.82 -14.88
CA SER A 151 19.81 7.02 -14.31
C SER A 151 18.89 7.77 -13.35
N ASP A 152 17.59 7.80 -13.61
CA ASP A 152 16.61 8.40 -12.71
C ASP A 152 16.44 7.60 -11.42
N ILE A 153 16.41 6.26 -11.51
CA ILE A 153 16.36 5.37 -10.35
C ILE A 153 17.63 5.50 -9.51
N GLU A 154 18.81 5.55 -10.12
CA GLU A 154 20.09 5.76 -9.40
C GLU A 154 20.08 7.07 -8.59
N LYS A 155 19.51 8.15 -9.15
CA LYS A 155 19.31 9.40 -8.43
C LYS A 155 18.33 9.25 -7.27
N ILE A 156 17.25 8.48 -7.43
CA ILE A 156 16.29 8.21 -6.35
C ILE A 156 16.99 7.52 -5.16
N PHE A 157 17.87 6.55 -5.40
CA PHE A 157 18.64 5.88 -4.34
C PHE A 157 19.59 6.82 -3.58
N SER A 158 19.92 7.99 -4.14
CA SER A 158 20.81 8.97 -3.52
C SER A 158 20.07 10.14 -2.85
N LEU A 159 18.74 10.13 -2.83
CA LEU A 159 17.94 11.15 -2.15
C LEU A 159 17.93 10.92 -0.62
N GLU A 160 18.32 11.94 0.14
CA GLU A 160 18.45 11.86 1.62
C GLU A 160 17.13 11.53 2.33
N GLY A 161 16.01 12.07 1.83
CA GLY A 161 14.68 11.91 2.42
C GLY A 161 13.93 10.66 1.99
N VAL A 162 14.56 9.75 1.26
CA VAL A 162 13.90 8.58 0.67
C VAL A 162 14.53 7.29 1.17
N GLU A 163 13.69 6.31 1.46
CA GLU A 163 14.09 4.93 1.73
C GLU A 163 13.46 4.03 0.66
N VAL A 164 14.27 3.48 -0.24
CA VAL A 164 13.79 2.56 -1.27
C VAL A 164 13.66 1.16 -0.65
N GLU A 165 12.43 0.74 -0.35
CA GLU A 165 12.15 -0.57 0.27
C GLU A 165 11.98 -1.70 -0.76
N GLY A 166 11.64 -1.36 -2.00
CA GLY A 166 11.31 -2.37 -3.00
C GLY A 166 11.19 -1.88 -4.44
N VAL A 167 11.06 -2.85 -5.35
CA VAL A 167 10.79 -2.66 -6.78
C VAL A 167 9.72 -3.67 -7.21
N PHE A 168 8.78 -3.26 -8.07
CA PHE A 168 7.73 -4.14 -8.59
C PHE A 168 7.27 -3.72 -9.99
N THR A 169 6.59 -4.62 -10.70
CA THR A 169 6.00 -4.38 -12.04
C THR A 169 4.54 -4.85 -12.08
#